data_AF-A0A078JSD9-F1
#
_entry.id   AF-A0A078JSD9-F1
#
_cell.length_a   1.000
_cell.length_b   1.000
_cell.length_c   1.000
_cell.angle_alpha   90.00
_cell.angle_beta   90.00
_cell.angle_gamma   90.00
#
_symmetry.space_group_name_H-M   'P 1'
#
loop_
_entity.id
_entity.type
_entity.pdbx_description
1 polymer ?
#
loop_
_entity_poly.entity_id
_entity_poly.type
_entity_poly.pdbx_seq_one_letter_code
_entity_poly.pdbx_strand_id
1 'polypeptide(L)'
;MMMKGDTLGSLGSSLAGLFFIWATIQRACGQERIIVFTTNHLQKLDPALIRRGRMDMRIELSYCTYEAFKVLAKNYLDLCDDHHPLFEKIKTLLEGTMITPADLAETLMARNQIIDVDGSLNSLIQTLERMNNYQRRQHYEHKEKQDRKKHKKYNIFGSLCSKS
;
A
#
# COMPACT_ATOMS: atom_id res chain seq x y z
N MET A 1 28.11 7.93 -41.23
CA MET A 1 28.89 7.49 -40.07
C MET A 1 28.31 8.16 -38.82
N MET A 2 27.51 7.38 -38.10
CA MET A 2 27.15 7.49 -36.67
C MET A 2 26.79 8.86 -36.08
N MET A 3 25.48 9.11 -36.01
CA MET A 3 24.87 9.88 -34.93
C MET A 3 25.13 9.14 -33.61
N LYS A 4 26.01 9.68 -32.76
CA LYS A 4 26.20 9.21 -31.39
C LYS A 4 24.97 9.63 -30.57
N GLY A 5 24.00 8.74 -30.49
CA GLY A 5 23.04 8.74 -29.40
C GLY A 5 23.75 8.24 -28.16
N ASP A 6 23.93 9.11 -27.17
CA ASP A 6 24.31 8.77 -25.79
C ASP A 6 24.15 10.00 -24.89
N THR A 7 22.92 10.52 -24.75
CA THR A 7 22.57 11.44 -23.65
C THR A 7 21.17 11.18 -23.08
N LEU A 8 20.54 10.05 -23.42
CA LEU A 8 19.25 9.64 -22.88
C LEU A 8 19.38 8.61 -21.72
N GLY A 9 20.59 8.35 -21.25
CA GLY A 9 20.88 7.30 -20.26
C GLY A 9 20.98 7.74 -18.80
N SER A 10 21.06 9.04 -18.50
CA SER A 10 21.36 9.53 -17.13
C SER A 10 20.24 10.32 -16.45
N LEU A 11 19.11 10.57 -17.12
CA LEU A 11 18.00 11.34 -16.52
C LEU A 11 17.13 10.51 -15.55
N GLY A 12 17.36 9.20 -15.45
CA GLY A 12 16.43 8.24 -14.86
C GLY A 12 16.49 8.04 -13.34
N SER A 13 17.41 8.67 -12.60
CA SER A 13 17.59 8.40 -11.16
C SER A 13 17.93 9.60 -10.28
N SER A 14 17.88 10.82 -10.83
CA SER A 14 18.09 12.05 -10.07
C SER A 14 16.77 12.77 -9.83
N LEU A 15 16.53 13.23 -8.59
CA LEU A 15 15.39 14.08 -8.23
C LEU A 15 15.27 15.33 -9.14
N ALA A 16 16.41 15.80 -9.67
CA ALA A 16 16.46 16.88 -10.65
C ALA A 16 15.81 16.51 -12.00
N GLY A 17 15.89 15.24 -12.41
CA GLY A 17 15.24 14.74 -13.63
C GLY A 17 13.71 14.76 -13.50
N LEU A 18 13.18 14.36 -12.35
CA LEU A 18 11.74 14.44 -12.06
C LEU A 18 11.25 15.90 -12.06
N PHE A 19 12.04 16.81 -11.49
CA PHE A 19 11.74 18.24 -11.48
C PHE A 19 11.73 18.84 -12.89
N PHE A 20 12.68 18.44 -13.75
CA PHE A 20 12.73 18.90 -15.14
C PHE A 20 11.55 18.38 -15.96
N ILE A 21 11.14 17.12 -15.76
CA ILE A 21 9.94 16.55 -16.38
C ILE A 21 8.71 17.33 -15.92
N TRP A 22 8.56 17.58 -14.62
CA TRP A 22 7.48 18.40 -14.07
C TRP A 22 7.44 19.81 -14.68
N ALA A 23 8.59 20.49 -14.72
CA ALA A 23 8.70 21.83 -15.30
C ALA A 23 8.40 21.83 -16.81
N THR A 24 8.79 20.77 -17.53
CA THR A 24 8.50 20.58 -18.95
C THR A 24 7.01 20.38 -19.16
N ILE A 25 6.35 19.55 -18.34
CA ILE A 25 4.91 19.32 -18.41
C ILE A 25 4.15 20.63 -18.16
N GLN A 26 4.50 21.37 -17.10
CA GLN A 26 3.84 22.64 -16.75
C GLN A 26 4.02 23.73 -17.82
N ARG A 27 5.13 23.69 -18.59
CA ARG A 27 5.41 24.67 -19.65
C ARG A 27 4.87 24.26 -21.01
N ALA A 28 4.85 22.97 -21.33
CA ALA A 28 4.41 22.44 -22.63
C ALA A 28 2.89 22.22 -22.70
N CYS A 29 2.23 22.06 -21.55
CA CYS A 29 0.79 21.82 -21.50
C CYS A 29 0.00 23.13 -21.32
N GLY A 30 -0.81 23.50 -22.32
CA GLY A 30 -1.80 24.59 -22.24
C GLY A 30 -2.83 24.45 -21.11
N GLN A 31 -3.71 25.45 -20.97
CA GLN A 31 -4.74 25.50 -19.92
C GLN A 31 -5.71 24.30 -20.02
N GLU A 32 -6.15 23.78 -18.85
CA GLU A 32 -7.13 22.68 -18.64
C GLU A 32 -6.62 21.22 -18.75
N ARG A 33 -5.70 20.78 -17.87
CA ARG A 33 -5.33 19.35 -17.75
C ARG A 33 -5.27 18.87 -16.31
N ILE A 34 -5.61 17.60 -16.11
CA ILE A 34 -5.45 16.87 -14.84
C ILE A 34 -4.27 15.92 -14.99
N ILE A 35 -3.32 15.98 -14.04
CA ILE A 35 -2.16 15.09 -14.01
C ILE A 35 -2.22 14.29 -12.70
N VAL A 36 -2.15 12.96 -12.81
CA VAL A 36 -2.21 12.04 -11.67
C VAL A 36 -0.84 11.41 -11.44
N PHE A 37 -0.34 11.50 -10.20
CA PHE A 37 0.87 10.82 -9.77
C PHE A 37 0.53 9.78 -8.71
N THR A 38 1.18 8.62 -8.79
CA THR A 38 1.07 7.56 -7.79
C THR A 38 2.43 7.36 -7.11
N THR A 39 2.43 7.17 -5.80
CA THR A 39 3.64 6.87 -5.03
C THR A 39 3.31 6.01 -3.83
N ASN A 40 4.14 5.00 -3.58
CA ASN A 40 4.05 4.19 -2.36
C ASN A 40 4.82 4.83 -1.19
N HIS A 41 5.62 5.86 -1.46
CA HIS A 41 6.54 6.46 -0.48
C HIS A 41 6.49 7.98 -0.54
N LEU A 42 5.42 8.57 0.00
CA LEU A 42 5.26 10.02 0.06
C LEU A 42 6.43 10.73 0.77
N GLN A 43 7.02 10.09 1.79
CA GLN A 43 8.13 10.64 2.58
C GLN A 43 9.45 10.77 1.80
N LYS A 44 9.61 10.05 0.69
CA LYS A 44 10.81 10.12 -0.15
C LYS A 44 10.69 11.20 -1.23
N LEU A 45 9.52 11.80 -1.40
CA LEU A 45 9.32 12.88 -2.35
C LEU A 45 9.83 14.20 -1.78
N ASP A 46 10.40 15.02 -2.66
CA ASP A 46 10.82 16.37 -2.32
C ASP A 46 9.60 17.19 -1.88
N PRO A 47 9.61 17.80 -0.67
CA PRO A 47 8.56 18.68 -0.20
C PRO A 47 8.17 19.79 -1.21
N ALA A 48 9.10 20.21 -2.07
CA ALA A 48 8.87 21.20 -3.11
C ALA A 48 7.92 20.71 -4.21
N LEU A 49 7.83 19.40 -4.48
CA LEU A 49 6.88 18.83 -5.44
C LEU A 49 5.46 18.77 -4.85
N ILE A 50 5.36 18.58 -3.54
CA ILE A 50 4.08 18.37 -2.87
C ILE A 50 3.39 19.70 -2.46
N ARG A 51 4.01 20.85 -2.75
CA ARG A 51 3.46 22.18 -2.46
C ARG A 51 2.24 22.49 -3.35
N ARG A 52 1.29 23.24 -2.81
CA ARG A 52 0.15 23.81 -3.55
C ARG A 52 0.64 24.61 -4.76
N GLY A 53 -0.03 24.46 -5.90
CA GLY A 53 0.38 24.95 -7.22
C GLY A 53 1.15 23.92 -8.06
N ARG A 54 1.45 22.74 -7.50
CA ARG A 54 2.02 21.60 -8.23
C ARG A 54 1.25 20.31 -7.96
N MET A 55 1.02 20.00 -6.69
CA MET A 55 0.13 18.92 -6.27
C MET A 55 -0.95 19.51 -5.35
N ASP A 56 -2.12 19.77 -5.92
CA ASP A 56 -3.21 20.44 -5.21
C ASP A 56 -4.10 19.46 -4.44
N MET A 57 -4.29 18.24 -4.94
CA MET A 57 -5.04 17.19 -4.27
C MET A 57 -4.16 15.99 -3.91
N ARG A 58 -4.38 15.44 -2.72
CA ARG A 58 -3.73 14.22 -2.26
C ARG A 58 -4.80 13.24 -1.81
N ILE A 59 -4.80 12.06 -2.40
CA ILE A 59 -5.71 10.97 -2.05
C ILE A 59 -4.84 9.82 -1.56
N GLU A 60 -5.06 9.41 -0.31
CA GLU A 60 -4.41 8.22 0.24
C GLU A 60 -5.26 6.99 -0.10
N LEU A 61 -4.64 6.02 -0.79
CA LEU A 61 -5.26 4.73 -1.07
C LEU A 61 -4.88 3.77 0.06
N SER A 62 -5.71 3.76 1.11
CA SER A 62 -5.49 2.94 2.30
C SER A 62 -5.85 1.45 2.09
N TYR A 63 -5.57 0.64 3.11
CA TYR A 63 -6.05 -0.74 3.19
C TYR A 63 -7.58 -0.83 3.22
N CYS A 64 -8.09 -2.01 2.88
CA CYS A 64 -9.51 -2.28 2.74
C CYS A 64 -10.22 -2.20 4.10
N THR A 65 -11.30 -1.43 4.17
CA THR A 65 -12.18 -1.33 5.32
C THR A 65 -13.40 -2.22 5.13
N TYR A 66 -14.17 -2.46 6.20
CA TYR A 66 -15.44 -3.19 6.10
C TYR A 66 -16.42 -2.53 5.11
N GLU A 67 -16.47 -1.19 5.09
CA GLU A 67 -17.30 -0.45 4.13
C GLU A 67 -16.86 -0.68 2.69
N ALA A 68 -15.55 -0.69 2.42
CA ALA A 68 -15.02 -1.01 1.10
C ALA A 68 -15.33 -2.46 0.71
N PHE A 69 -15.24 -3.40 1.65
CA PHE A 69 -15.67 -4.80 1.42
C PHE A 69 -17.14 -4.89 1.00
N LYS A 70 -18.06 -4.20 1.68
CA LYS A 70 -19.49 -4.23 1.32
C LYS A 70 -19.72 -3.75 -0.11
N VAL A 71 -19.02 -2.69 -0.54
CA VAL A 71 -19.09 -2.20 -1.92
C VAL A 71 -18.58 -3.25 -2.91
N LEU A 72 -17.46 -3.92 -2.59
CA LEU A 72 -16.91 -4.98 -3.45
C LEU A 72 -17.81 -6.22 -3.48
N ALA A 73 -18.38 -6.64 -2.35
CA ALA A 73 -19.32 -7.75 -2.26
C ALA A 73 -20.59 -7.48 -3.07
N LYS A 74 -21.13 -6.26 -3.02
CA LYS A 74 -22.24 -5.83 -3.86
C LYS A 74 -21.88 -5.88 -5.35
N ASN A 75 -20.70 -5.40 -5.73
CA ASN A 75 -20.29 -5.30 -7.12
C ASN A 75 -19.94 -6.66 -7.77
N TYR A 76 -19.37 -7.60 -7.01
CA TYR A 76 -18.89 -8.88 -7.55
C TYR A 76 -19.80 -10.08 -7.25
N LEU A 77 -20.56 -10.03 -6.16
CA LEU A 77 -21.40 -11.15 -5.70
C LEU A 77 -22.90 -10.83 -5.76
N ASP A 78 -23.29 -9.62 -6.17
CA ASP A 78 -24.67 -9.12 -6.17
C ASP A 78 -25.38 -9.22 -4.79
N LEU A 79 -24.58 -9.23 -3.72
CA LEU A 79 -25.09 -9.25 -2.36
C LEU A 79 -25.64 -7.88 -1.98
N CYS A 80 -26.96 -7.75 -2.03
CA CYS A 80 -27.67 -6.54 -1.63
C CYS A 80 -28.02 -6.50 -0.14
N ASP A 81 -28.02 -7.66 0.53
CA ASP A 81 -28.38 -7.77 1.94
C ASP A 81 -27.16 -7.62 2.85
N ASP A 82 -27.21 -6.64 3.75
CA ASP A 82 -26.16 -6.39 4.76
C ASP A 82 -26.04 -7.49 5.83
N HIS A 83 -26.86 -8.54 5.74
CA HIS A 83 -27.09 -9.53 6.81
C HIS A 83 -26.63 -10.95 6.44
N HIS A 84 -25.62 -11.07 5.59
CA HIS A 84 -25.03 -12.39 5.35
C HIS A 84 -24.34 -12.90 6.63
N PRO A 85 -24.57 -14.15 7.07
CA PRO A 85 -24.03 -14.67 8.34
C PRO A 85 -22.49 -14.62 8.41
N LEU A 86 -21.81 -14.68 7.26
CA LEU A 86 -20.35 -14.58 7.15
C LEU A 86 -19.80 -13.15 7.26
N PHE A 87 -20.64 -12.12 7.12
CA PHE A 87 -20.17 -10.72 7.11
C PHE A 87 -19.63 -10.29 8.47
N GLU A 88 -20.25 -10.71 9.58
CA GLU A 88 -19.75 -10.40 10.93
C GLU A 88 -18.37 -11.01 11.18
N LYS A 89 -18.14 -12.24 10.67
CA LYS A 89 -16.83 -12.88 10.75
C LYS A 89 -15.80 -12.13 9.91
N ILE A 90 -16.15 -11.73 8.69
CA ILE A 90 -15.27 -10.98 7.79
C ILE A 90 -14.93 -9.61 8.38
N LYS A 91 -15.92 -8.91 8.96
CA LYS A 91 -15.72 -7.63 9.66
C LYS A 91 -14.68 -7.74 10.76
N THR A 92 -14.84 -8.72 11.64
CA THR A 92 -13.90 -8.99 12.74
C THR A 92 -12.48 -9.28 12.22
N LEU A 93 -12.37 -10.03 11.13
CA LEU A 93 -11.08 -10.35 10.52
C LEU A 93 -10.43 -9.15 9.83
N LEU A 94 -11.21 -8.30 9.17
CA LEU A 94 -10.73 -7.07 8.51
C LEU A 94 -10.23 -6.03 9.51
N GLU A 95 -10.85 -5.92 10.69
CA GLU A 95 -10.36 -5.02 11.76
C GLU A 95 -8.95 -5.38 12.24
N GLY A 96 -8.58 -6.67 12.17
CA GLY A 96 -7.27 -7.17 12.59
C GLY A 96 -6.26 -7.41 11.47
N THR A 97 -6.64 -7.19 10.20
CA THR A 97 -5.83 -7.61 9.04
C THR A 97 -5.69 -6.51 8.01
N MET A 98 -4.46 -6.22 7.61
CA MET A 98 -4.16 -5.23 6.57
C MET A 98 -4.20 -5.90 5.19
N ILE A 99 -5.30 -5.78 4.45
CA ILE A 99 -5.43 -6.33 3.09
C ILE A 99 -5.70 -5.20 2.08
N THR A 100 -5.16 -5.28 0.87
CA THR A 100 -5.43 -4.27 -0.15
C THR A 100 -6.80 -4.52 -0.78
N PRO A 101 -7.51 -3.47 -1.25
CA PRO A 101 -8.76 -3.65 -1.99
C PRO A 101 -8.61 -4.54 -3.23
N ALA A 102 -7.44 -4.55 -3.87
CA ALA A 102 -7.15 -5.37 -5.03
C ALA A 102 -7.08 -6.86 -4.69
N ASP A 103 -6.31 -7.22 -3.65
CA ASP A 103 -6.21 -8.63 -3.20
C ASP A 103 -7.57 -9.14 -2.73
N LEU A 104 -8.34 -8.30 -2.03
CA LEU A 104 -9.69 -8.66 -1.60
C LEU A 104 -10.63 -8.85 -2.80
N ALA A 105 -10.57 -7.96 -3.79
CA ALA A 105 -11.35 -8.11 -5.02
C ALA A 105 -10.99 -9.40 -5.77
N GLU A 106 -9.71 -9.77 -5.84
CA GLU A 106 -9.26 -11.01 -6.46
C GLU A 106 -9.91 -12.24 -5.81
N THR A 107 -9.97 -12.29 -4.47
CA THR A 107 -10.64 -13.39 -3.77
C THR A 107 -12.14 -13.45 -3.99
N LEU A 108 -12.81 -12.30 -4.14
CA LEU A 108 -14.24 -12.22 -4.43
C LEU A 108 -14.54 -12.62 -5.89
N MET A 109 -13.67 -12.22 -6.82
CA MET A 109 -13.77 -12.58 -8.24
C MET A 109 -13.48 -14.06 -8.51
N ALA A 110 -12.95 -14.81 -7.54
CA ALA A 110 -12.77 -16.26 -7.66
C ALA A 110 -14.09 -17.04 -7.80
N ARG A 111 -15.26 -16.38 -7.63
CA ARG A 111 -16.56 -16.92 -8.01
C ARG A 111 -16.54 -17.37 -9.47
N ASN A 112 -16.89 -18.63 -9.70
CA ASN A 112 -17.04 -19.20 -11.04
C ASN A 112 -18.25 -20.15 -11.06
N GLN A 113 -18.49 -20.87 -12.16
CA GLN A 113 -19.62 -21.80 -12.27
C GLN A 113 -19.63 -22.93 -11.21
N ILE A 114 -18.50 -23.15 -10.53
CA ILE A 114 -18.31 -24.20 -9.52
C ILE A 114 -18.37 -23.62 -8.10
N ILE A 115 -17.98 -22.35 -7.92
CA ILE A 115 -17.86 -21.68 -6.62
C ILE A 115 -19.07 -20.77 -6.42
N ASP A 116 -19.90 -21.13 -5.45
CA ASP A 116 -21.03 -20.33 -4.99
C ASP A 116 -20.58 -19.09 -4.19
N VAL A 117 -21.54 -18.24 -3.83
CA VAL A 117 -21.30 -17.02 -3.07
C VAL A 117 -20.67 -17.35 -1.72
N ASP A 118 -21.20 -18.36 -1.03
CA ASP A 118 -20.68 -18.84 0.25
C ASP A 118 -19.25 -19.38 0.14
N GLY A 119 -18.93 -20.11 -0.93
CA GLY A 119 -17.59 -20.62 -1.21
C GLY A 119 -16.58 -19.51 -1.43
N SER A 120 -16.96 -18.45 -2.15
CA SER A 120 -16.11 -17.25 -2.33
C SER A 120 -15.87 -16.53 -1.00
N LEU A 121 -16.91 -16.33 -0.18
CA LEU A 121 -16.78 -15.70 1.13
C LEU A 121 -15.94 -16.55 2.11
N ASN A 122 -16.09 -17.88 2.07
CA ASN A 122 -15.26 -18.78 2.87
C ASN A 122 -13.78 -18.78 2.41
N SER A 123 -13.53 -18.71 1.10
CA SER A 123 -12.19 -18.53 0.55
C SER A 123 -11.55 -17.23 1.03
N LEU A 124 -12.32 -16.13 1.04
CA LEU A 124 -11.89 -14.85 1.59
C LEU A 124 -11.55 -14.97 3.09
N ILE A 125 -12.40 -15.62 3.89
CA ILE A 125 -12.14 -15.84 5.32
C ILE A 125 -10.82 -16.59 5.52
N GLN A 126 -10.58 -17.68 4.77
CA GLN A 126 -9.32 -18.43 4.87
C GLN A 126 -8.12 -17.56 4.49
N THR A 127 -8.26 -16.71 3.47
CA THR A 127 -7.20 -15.79 3.04
C THR A 127 -6.90 -14.75 4.11
N LEU A 128 -7.93 -14.16 4.73
CA LEU A 128 -7.79 -13.21 5.82
C LEU A 128 -7.13 -13.85 7.05
N GLU A 129 -7.54 -15.06 7.44
CA GLU A 129 -6.93 -15.79 8.56
C GLU A 129 -5.43 -16.09 8.30
N ARG A 130 -5.06 -16.51 7.08
CA ARG A 130 -3.65 -16.71 6.69
C ARG A 130 -2.85 -15.41 6.76
N MET A 131 -3.42 -14.33 6.23
CA MET A 131 -2.76 -13.02 6.20
C MET A 131 -2.57 -12.46 7.62
N ASN A 132 -3.60 -12.55 8.48
CA ASN A 132 -3.53 -12.15 9.87
C ASN A 132 -2.40 -12.88 10.62
N ASN A 133 -2.32 -14.20 10.47
CA ASN A 133 -1.27 -15.00 11.08
C ASN A 133 0.14 -14.59 10.59
N TYR A 134 0.30 -14.31 9.29
CA TYR A 134 1.57 -13.81 8.74
C TYR A 134 1.94 -12.45 9.33
N GLN A 135 1.00 -11.50 9.37
CA GLN A 135 1.22 -10.15 9.89
C GLN A 135 1.58 -10.17 11.37
N ARG A 136 0.89 -10.99 12.17
CA ARG A 136 1.21 -11.19 13.58
C ARG A 136 2.63 -11.72 13.77
N ARG A 137 3.04 -12.74 12.99
CA ARG A 137 4.42 -13.26 13.03
C ARG A 137 5.45 -12.19 12.70
N GLN A 138 5.23 -11.43 11.62
CA GLN A 138 6.12 -10.32 11.24
C GLN A 138 6.24 -9.27 12.35
N HIS A 139 5.13 -8.94 13.01
CA HIS A 139 5.13 -8.00 14.13
C HIS A 139 5.95 -8.53 15.33
N TYR A 140 5.80 -9.81 15.69
CA TYR A 140 6.62 -10.42 16.75
C TYR A 140 8.11 -10.44 16.39
N GLU A 141 8.47 -10.84 15.17
CA GLU A 141 9.86 -10.86 14.71
C GLU A 141 10.48 -9.46 14.71
N HIS A 142 9.74 -8.44 14.28
CA HIS A 142 10.20 -7.06 14.32
C HIS A 142 10.43 -6.57 15.75
N LYS A 143 9.51 -6.88 16.66
CA LYS A 143 9.61 -6.51 18.08
C LYS A 143 10.83 -7.18 18.73
N GLU A 144 11.03 -8.48 18.51
CA GLU A 144 12.21 -9.19 19.03
C GLU A 144 13.53 -8.65 18.48
N LYS A 145 13.59 -8.28 17.19
CA LYS A 145 14.78 -7.66 16.58
C LYS A 145 15.06 -6.28 17.19
N GLN A 146 14.03 -5.50 17.47
CA GLN A 146 14.17 -4.21 18.14
C GLN A 146 14.63 -4.35 19.59
N ASP A 147 14.09 -5.31 20.33
CA ASP A 147 14.47 -5.57 21.72
C ASP A 147 15.90 -6.10 21.83
N ARG A 148 16.33 -7.00 20.92
CA ARG A 148 17.74 -7.42 20.82
C ARG A 148 18.68 -6.27 20.48
N LYS A 149 18.29 -5.35 19.60
CA LYS A 149 19.09 -4.14 19.28
C LYS A 149 19.19 -3.21 20.48
N LYS A 150 18.10 -2.99 21.23
CA LYS A 150 18.11 -2.20 22.46
C LYS A 150 19.02 -2.85 23.51
N HIS A 151 18.88 -4.16 23.76
CA HIS A 151 19.67 -4.86 24.76
C HIS A 151 21.18 -4.83 24.44
N LYS A 152 21.57 -5.02 23.16
CA LYS A 152 22.97 -4.81 22.74
C LYS A 152 23.43 -3.36 22.94
N LYS A 153 22.59 -2.37 22.65
CA LYS A 153 22.92 -0.96 22.89
C LYS A 153 23.15 -0.67 24.38
N TYR A 154 22.29 -1.17 25.27
CA TYR A 154 22.46 -1.02 26.72
C TYR A 154 23.73 -1.70 27.24
N ASN A 155 24.04 -2.91 26.77
CA ASN A 155 25.26 -3.62 27.19
C ASN A 155 26.54 -2.95 26.68
N ILE A 156 26.52 -2.38 25.47
CA ILE A 156 27.63 -1.58 24.94
C ILE A 156 27.83 -0.31 25.79
N PHE A 157 26.77 0.45 26.07
CA PHE A 157 26.85 1.67 26.88
C PHE A 157 27.27 1.38 28.34
N GLY A 158 26.81 0.29 28.94
CA GLY A 158 27.25 -0.13 30.29
C GLY A 158 28.75 -0.46 30.36
N SER A 159 29.29 -1.10 29.33
CA SER A 159 30.72 -1.43 29.25
C SER A 159 31.64 -0.22 29.03
N LEU A 160 31.11 0.88 28.49
CA LEU A 160 31.83 2.15 28.30
C LEU A 160 31.88 3.00 29.59
N CYS A 161 30.92 2.84 30.50
CA CYS A 161 30.84 3.64 31.74
C CYS A 161 31.65 3.06 32.91
N SER A 162 32.08 1.78 32.85
CA SER A 162 32.93 1.14 33.86
C SER A 162 34.44 1.28 33.63
N LYS A 163 34.87 2.02 32.59
CA LYS A 163 36.29 2.25 32.25
C LYS A 163 36.77 3.69 32.49
N SER A 164 36.03 4.49 33.24
CA SER A 164 36.45 5.84 33.69
C SER A 164 36.78 5.84 35.18
#